data_AF-A0A7S3FJ33-F1
#
_entry.id   AF-A0A7S3FJ33-F1
#
_cell.length_a   1.000
_cell.length_b   1.000
_cell.length_c   1.000
_cell.angle_alpha   90.00
_cell.angle_beta   90.00
_cell.angle_gamma   90.00
#
_symmetry.space_group_name_H-M   'P 1'
#
loop_
_entity.id
_entity.type
_entity.pdbx_description
1 polymer ?
#
loop_
_entity_poly.entity_id
_entity_poly.type
_entity_poly.pdbx_seq_one_letter_code
_entity_poly.pdbx_strand_id
1 'polypeptide(L)'
;MRGGEPQDGMGAMGAEGRPAVTASAVACSISGVACWPRLVLDEGGMEGEQPIIVEARGMEAEPRFSSWQTVLLLLDKAPARIHAGDTIVIESEIELGAAPATPPRYTMKATIDRRAATAQCS
;
A
#
# COMPACT_ATOMS: atom_id res chain seq x y z
N MET A 1 0.71 -36.71 49.80
CA MET A 1 1.93 -36.81 48.96
C MET A 1 1.51 -36.72 47.50
N ARG A 2 2.14 -35.79 46.77
CA ARG A 2 2.38 -35.72 45.31
C ARG A 2 1.14 -35.78 44.38
N GLY A 3 0.94 -34.86 43.45
CA GLY A 3 1.77 -33.73 43.02
C GLY A 3 0.93 -32.82 42.13
N GLY A 4 1.16 -31.52 42.25
CA GLY A 4 0.60 -30.54 41.32
C GLY A 4 1.22 -30.74 39.94
N GLU A 5 0.38 -30.72 38.92
CA GLU A 5 0.84 -30.61 37.54
C GLU A 5 1.34 -29.18 37.32
N PRO A 6 2.58 -29.01 36.82
CA PRO A 6 3.04 -27.71 36.38
C PRO A 6 2.30 -27.35 35.08
N GLN A 7 1.60 -26.21 35.09
CA GLN A 7 1.20 -25.51 33.87
C GLN A 7 2.48 -25.01 33.19
N ASP A 8 3.12 -25.90 32.43
CA ASP A 8 4.17 -25.57 31.49
C ASP A 8 3.55 -24.89 30.26
N GLY A 9 4.21 -23.82 29.82
CA GLY A 9 3.97 -23.25 28.50
C GLY A 9 3.11 -22.00 28.49
N MET A 10 3.46 -21.04 29.35
CA MET A 10 3.32 -19.63 29.02
C MET A 10 4.06 -19.39 27.70
N GLY A 11 3.35 -19.57 26.58
CA GLY A 11 3.87 -19.38 25.24
C GLY A 11 4.56 -18.03 25.18
N ALA A 12 5.84 -18.08 24.87
CA ALA A 12 6.78 -16.98 24.93
C ALA A 12 6.14 -15.65 24.50
N MET A 13 5.87 -14.79 25.48
CA MET A 13 5.78 -13.35 25.30
C MET A 13 7.21 -12.80 25.08
N GLY A 14 7.93 -13.43 24.15
CA GLY A 14 9.34 -13.28 23.89
C GLY A 14 9.55 -12.60 22.55
N ALA A 15 9.12 -11.35 22.47
CA ALA A 15 9.58 -10.40 21.47
C ALA A 15 9.40 -8.99 22.03
N GLU A 16 10.18 -8.64 23.06
CA GLU A 16 10.64 -7.26 23.17
C GLU A 16 11.53 -6.99 21.94
N GLY A 17 10.88 -6.84 20.79
CA GLY A 17 11.51 -6.65 19.51
C GLY A 17 12.27 -5.34 19.57
N ARG A 18 13.58 -5.38 19.33
CA ARG A 18 14.43 -4.20 19.20
C ARG A 18 13.73 -3.25 18.23
N PRO A 19 13.17 -2.10 18.68
CA PRO A 19 12.32 -1.26 17.84
C PRO A 19 13.02 -0.82 16.56
N ALA A 20 14.33 -0.60 16.64
CA ALA A 20 15.17 -0.30 15.48
C ALA A 20 15.17 -1.40 14.41
N VAL A 21 15.18 -2.68 14.80
CA VAL A 21 15.15 -3.82 13.87
C VAL A 21 13.78 -3.91 13.20
N THR A 22 12.70 -3.74 13.97
CA THR A 22 11.34 -3.72 13.42
C THR A 22 11.13 -2.52 12.50
N ALA A 23 11.58 -1.33 12.89
CA ALA A 23 11.45 -0.12 12.08
C ALA A 23 12.22 -0.24 10.76
N SER A 24 13.48 -0.72 10.82
CA SER A 24 14.26 -1.01 9.61
C SER A 24 13.57 -2.06 8.74
N ALA A 25 12.99 -3.09 9.35
CA ALA A 25 12.28 -4.10 8.59
C ALA A 25 11.04 -3.54 7.88
N VAL A 26 10.27 -2.69 8.55
CA VAL A 26 9.08 -2.05 7.98
C VAL A 26 9.45 -1.05 6.87
N ALA A 27 10.49 -0.23 7.09
CA ALA A 27 10.94 0.77 6.13
C ALA A 27 11.39 0.17 4.78
N CYS A 28 11.89 -1.07 4.78
CA CYS A 28 12.29 -1.79 3.58
C CYS A 28 11.24 -2.82 3.16
N SER A 29 9.95 -2.50 3.29
CA SER A 29 8.86 -3.38 2.90
C SER A 29 7.68 -2.62 2.30
N ILE A 30 6.96 -3.29 1.41
CA ILE A 30 5.71 -2.81 0.81
C ILE A 30 4.59 -3.80 1.08
N SER A 31 3.44 -3.31 1.55
CA SER A 31 2.26 -4.13 1.85
C SER A 31 1.14 -3.95 0.82
N GLY A 32 1.09 -2.79 0.18
CA GLY A 32 -0.06 -2.37 -0.62
C GLY A 32 0.23 -1.14 -1.46
N VAL A 33 -0.73 -0.82 -2.31
CA VAL A 33 -0.77 0.39 -3.12
C VAL A 33 -2.02 1.16 -2.74
N ALA A 34 -1.85 2.41 -2.34
CA ALA A 34 -2.95 3.32 -2.06
C ALA A 34 -3.34 4.04 -3.34
N CYS A 35 -4.61 3.91 -3.73
CA CYS A 35 -5.18 4.56 -4.90
C CYS A 35 -6.22 5.57 -4.44
N TRP A 36 -6.23 6.74 -5.07
CA TRP A 36 -7.29 7.72 -4.91
C TRP A 36 -7.59 8.38 -6.25
N PRO A 37 -8.86 8.69 -6.52
CA PRO A 37 -9.24 9.32 -7.77
C PRO A 37 -8.80 10.79 -7.84
N ARG A 38 -8.51 11.22 -9.06
CA ARG A 38 -8.38 12.61 -9.47
C ARG A 38 -9.47 12.87 -10.51
N LEU A 39 -10.32 13.86 -10.24
CA LEU A 39 -11.30 14.33 -11.22
C LEU A 39 -10.74 15.51 -11.98
N VAL A 40 -10.88 15.45 -13.30
CA VAL A 40 -10.68 16.59 -14.19
C VAL A 40 -12.06 16.99 -14.67
N LEU A 41 -12.55 18.14 -14.22
CA LEU A 41 -13.88 18.65 -14.57
C LEU A 41 -13.82 19.53 -15.83
N ASP A 42 -12.70 20.23 -16.00
CA ASP A 42 -12.37 21.02 -17.18
C ASP A 42 -10.85 20.95 -17.39
N GLU A 43 -10.42 20.72 -18.63
CA GLU A 43 -9.00 20.66 -18.99
C GLU A 43 -8.40 22.06 -19.23
N GLY A 44 -9.23 23.10 -19.33
CA GLY A 44 -8.82 24.46 -19.68
C GLY A 44 -8.46 24.52 -21.16
N GLY A 45 -9.42 24.95 -21.99
CA GLY A 45 -9.29 24.90 -23.45
C GLY A 45 -9.02 26.24 -24.13
N MET A 46 -9.17 27.35 -23.41
CA MET A 46 -9.05 28.71 -23.94
C MET A 46 -7.83 29.43 -23.36
N GLU A 47 -7.30 30.40 -24.10
CA GLU A 47 -6.12 31.17 -23.70
C GLU A 47 -6.38 31.89 -22.36
N GLY A 48 -5.65 31.48 -21.32
CA GLY A 48 -5.73 32.05 -19.97
C GLY A 48 -6.60 31.27 -18.98
N GLU A 49 -7.28 30.20 -19.39
CA GLU A 49 -8.06 29.36 -18.47
C GLU A 49 -7.18 28.29 -17.80
N GLN A 50 -7.43 28.04 -16.51
CA GLN A 50 -6.78 26.97 -15.77
C GLN A 50 -7.71 25.75 -15.64
N PRO A 51 -7.16 24.53 -15.62
CA PRO A 51 -7.95 23.32 -15.45
C PRO A 51 -8.63 23.29 -14.08
N ILE A 52 -9.85 22.76 -14.04
CA ILE A 52 -10.57 22.51 -12.81
C ILE A 52 -10.34 21.06 -12.41
N ILE A 53 -9.51 20.86 -11.39
CA ILE A 53 -9.10 19.54 -10.90
C ILE A 53 -9.52 19.38 -9.45
N VAL A 54 -10.14 18.25 -9.12
CA VAL A 54 -10.46 17.85 -7.74
C VAL A 54 -9.65 16.61 -7.38
N GLU A 55 -8.84 16.71 -6.32
CA GLU A 55 -8.00 15.62 -5.83
C GLU A 55 -8.43 15.17 -4.45
N ALA A 56 -8.59 13.86 -4.23
CA ALA A 56 -8.96 13.31 -2.93
C ALA A 56 -7.79 13.27 -1.91
N ARG A 57 -6.55 13.33 -2.39
CA ARG A 57 -5.30 13.49 -1.64
C ARG A 57 -4.37 14.39 -2.43
N GLY A 58 -3.42 15.03 -1.77
CA GLY A 58 -2.34 15.68 -2.50
C GLY A 58 -1.18 14.74 -2.82
N MET A 59 -0.09 15.32 -3.32
CA MET A 59 1.01 14.57 -3.93
C MET A 59 1.73 13.64 -2.95
N GLU A 60 1.80 14.01 -1.68
CA GLU A 60 2.46 13.24 -0.62
C GLU A 60 1.43 12.39 0.16
N ALA A 61 0.29 12.10 -0.46
CA ALA A 61 -0.87 11.45 0.14
C ALA A 61 -1.47 12.23 1.33
N GLU A 62 -1.24 13.54 1.43
CA GLU A 62 -1.81 14.34 2.49
C GLU A 62 -3.36 14.39 2.40
N PRO A 63 -4.07 14.35 3.54
CA PRO A 63 -5.53 14.36 3.53
C PRO A 63 -6.05 15.69 2.97
N ARG A 64 -7.08 15.60 2.12
CA ARG A 64 -7.89 16.75 1.68
C ARG A 64 -9.33 16.56 2.14
N PHE A 65 -10.09 17.66 2.18
CA PHE A 65 -11.53 17.61 2.44
C PHE A 65 -12.25 16.98 1.24
N SER A 66 -12.27 15.65 1.23
CA SER A 66 -12.98 14.83 0.25
C SER A 66 -13.72 13.71 0.96
N SER A 67 -14.96 13.45 0.56
CA SER A 67 -15.73 12.30 1.02
C SER A 67 -15.26 10.99 0.37
N TRP A 68 -14.38 11.07 -0.64
CA TRP A 68 -13.86 9.91 -1.31
C TRP A 68 -12.78 9.22 -0.50
N GLN A 69 -12.97 7.92 -0.30
CA GLN A 69 -12.05 7.09 0.45
C GLN A 69 -10.84 6.73 -0.41
N THR A 70 -9.67 6.63 0.22
CA THR A 70 -8.50 5.98 -0.37
C THR A 70 -8.77 4.49 -0.45
N VAL A 71 -8.59 3.89 -1.62
CA VAL A 71 -8.64 2.45 -1.81
C VAL A 71 -7.24 1.90 -1.55
N LEU A 72 -7.09 1.06 -0.53
CA LEU A 72 -5.83 0.36 -0.26
C LEU A 72 -5.88 -1.04 -0.85
N LEU A 73 -5.07 -1.29 -1.87
CA LEU A 73 -4.95 -2.59 -2.50
C LEU A 73 -3.76 -3.33 -1.89
N LEU A 74 -4.02 -4.36 -1.09
CA LEU A 74 -2.97 -5.17 -0.48
C LEU A 74 -2.35 -6.11 -1.53
N LEU A 75 -1.01 -6.17 -1.58
CA LEU A 75 -0.28 -6.95 -2.59
C LEU A 75 -0.16 -8.43 -2.24
N ASP A 76 -0.01 -8.74 -0.95
CA ASP A 76 0.15 -10.11 -0.45
C ASP A 76 -0.30 -10.19 1.03
N LYS A 77 -0.36 -11.40 1.58
CA LYS A 77 -0.71 -11.67 2.99
C LYS A 77 0.31 -11.09 3.98
N ALA A 78 1.55 -10.88 3.54
CA ALA A 78 2.62 -10.29 4.33
C ALA A 78 3.37 -9.23 3.51
N PRO A 79 3.96 -8.19 4.15
CA PRO A 79 4.74 -7.20 3.44
C PRO A 79 5.91 -7.82 2.65
N ALA A 80 6.03 -7.44 1.38
CA ALA A 80 7.15 -7.85 0.52
C ALA A 80 8.38 -6.98 0.78
N ARG A 81 9.57 -7.59 0.81
CA ARG A 81 10.84 -6.87 0.92
C ARG A 81 11.16 -6.08 -0.35
N ILE A 82 11.61 -4.84 -0.18
CA ILE A 82 12.08 -3.98 -1.28
C ILE A 82 13.42 -3.34 -0.93
N HIS A 83 14.18 -2.97 -1.96
CA HIS A 83 15.43 -2.22 -1.87
C HIS A 83 15.39 -0.99 -2.77
N ALA A 84 16.25 -0.01 -2.47
CA ALA A 84 16.45 1.11 -3.36
C ALA A 84 16.90 0.62 -4.75
N GLY A 85 16.19 1.07 -5.79
CA GLY A 85 16.45 0.67 -7.17
C GLY A 85 15.70 -0.57 -7.65
N ASP A 86 14.92 -1.25 -6.78
CA ASP A 86 13.92 -2.21 -7.24
C ASP A 86 12.86 -1.48 -8.08
N THR A 87 12.39 -2.13 -9.15
CA THR A 87 11.25 -1.63 -9.94
C THR A 87 10.00 -2.40 -9.53
N ILE A 88 8.95 -1.68 -9.13
CA ILE A 88 7.66 -2.26 -8.77
C ILE A 88 6.72 -2.01 -9.94
N VAL A 89 6.30 -3.08 -10.60
CA VAL A 89 5.33 -3.04 -11.70
C VAL A 89 3.97 -3.43 -11.16
N ILE A 90 2.98 -2.55 -11.32
CA ILE A 90 1.61 -2.78 -10.87
C ILE A 90 0.71 -2.79 -12.09
N GLU A 91 0.06 -3.92 -12.33
CA GLU A 91 -0.95 -4.11 -13.35
C GLU A 91 -2.31 -4.15 -12.66
N SER A 92 -3.20 -3.23 -13.00
CA SER A 92 -4.55 -3.17 -12.44
C SER A 92 -5.60 -3.24 -13.54
N GLU A 93 -6.60 -4.06 -13.34
CA GLU A 93 -7.78 -4.20 -14.19
C GLU A 93 -9.04 -3.87 -13.38
N ILE A 94 -9.93 -3.09 -13.99
CA ILE A 94 -11.22 -2.71 -13.40
C ILE A 94 -12.31 -3.18 -14.36
N GLU A 95 -13.07 -4.17 -13.93
CA GLU A 95 -14.24 -4.64 -14.67
C GLU A 95 -15.47 -3.86 -14.19
N LEU A 96 -16.07 -3.09 -15.09
CA LEU A 96 -17.33 -2.38 -14.83
C LEU A 96 -18.51 -3.29 -15.17
N GLY A 97 -19.51 -3.32 -14.29
CA GLY A 97 -20.75 -4.01 -14.57
C GLY A 97 -21.60 -3.29 -15.61
N ALA A 98 -22.56 -3.99 -16.20
CA ALA A 98 -23.47 -3.43 -17.21
C ALA A 98 -24.40 -2.34 -16.66
N ALA A 99 -24.60 -2.29 -15.33
CA ALA A 99 -25.44 -1.31 -14.66
C ALA A 99 -24.63 -0.46 -13.67
N PRO A 100 -24.94 0.84 -13.50
CA PRO A 100 -24.23 1.70 -12.55
C PRO A 100 -24.26 1.22 -11.10
N ALA A 101 -25.28 0.45 -10.73
CA ALA A 101 -25.43 -0.11 -9.39
C ALA A 101 -24.58 -1.38 -9.16
N THR A 102 -24.03 -1.99 -10.21
CA THR A 102 -23.19 -3.18 -10.08
C THR A 102 -21.81 -2.75 -9.58
N PRO A 103 -21.35 -3.27 -8.42
CA PRO A 103 -20.03 -2.94 -7.92
C PRO A 103 -18.94 -3.34 -8.92
N PRO A 104 -17.93 -2.48 -9.17
CA PRO A 104 -16.80 -2.84 -10.01
C PRO A 104 -15.97 -3.95 -9.36
N ARG A 105 -15.41 -4.84 -10.19
CA ARG A 105 -14.41 -5.83 -9.75
C ARG A 105 -13.02 -5.29 -10.07
N TYR A 106 -12.15 -5.34 -9.08
CA TYR A 106 -10.75 -4.94 -9.20
C TYR A 106 -9.87 -6.18 -9.16
N THR A 107 -9.03 -6.32 -10.18
CA THR A 107 -7.97 -7.33 -10.21
C THR A 107 -6.65 -6.60 -10.28
N MET A 108 -5.67 -7.03 -9.49
CA MET A 108 -4.35 -6.40 -9.50
C MET A 108 -3.26 -7.45 -9.36
N LYS A 109 -2.17 -7.23 -10.07
CA LYS A 109 -0.95 -8.01 -9.98
C LYS A 109 0.22 -7.06 -9.78
N ALA A 110 1.07 -7.36 -8.83
CA ALA A 110 2.31 -6.65 -8.62
C ALA A 110 3.50 -7.58 -8.85
N THR A 111 4.52 -7.07 -9.54
CA THR A 111 5.80 -7.75 -9.75
C THR A 111 6.91 -6.84 -9.25
N ILE A 112 7.88 -7.42 -8.53
CA ILE A 112 9.07 -6.70 -8.07
C ILE A 112 10.25 -7.18 -8.90
N ASP A 113 10.65 -6.35 -9.86
CA ASP A 113 11.84 -6.57 -10.66
C ASP A 113 13.04 -6.06 -9.89
N ARG A 114 13.74 -7.01 -9.28
CA ARG A 114 14.95 -6.73 -8.50
C ARG A 114 16.08 -6.44 -9.46
N ARG A 115 16.65 -5.23 -9.37
CA ARG A 115 17.88 -4.94 -10.07
C ARG A 115 18.98 -5.87 -9.53
N ALA A 116 19.84 -6.41 -10.39
CA ALA A 116 21.05 -7.09 -9.95
C ALA A 116 21.84 -6.11 -9.07
N ALA A 117 22.07 -6.49 -7.81
CA ALA A 117 22.62 -5.60 -6.80
C ALA A 117 23.99 -5.04 -7.23
N THR A 118 24.05 -3.77 -7.60
CA THR A 118 25.21 -2.96 -7.25
C THR A 118 25.08 -2.70 -5.76
N ALA A 119 25.90 -3.40 -4.98
CA ALA A 119 25.95 -3.30 -3.53
C ALA A 119 25.98 -1.84 -3.09
N GLN A 120 25.02 -1.42 -2.26
CA GLN A 120 25.22 -0.59 -1.07
C GLN A 120 23.88 -0.08 -0.52
N CYS A 121 23.42 -0.68 0.57
CA CYS A 121 22.86 0.08 1.68
C CYS A 121 23.78 -0.17 2.88
N SER A 122 24.61 0.83 3.18
CA SER A 122 25.43 0.97 4.38
C SER A 122 24.65 1.68 5.48
#